data_AF-A0A5P6VT78-F1
#
_entry.id   AF-A0A5P6VT78-F1
#
_cell.length_a   1.000
_cell.length_b   1.000
_cell.length_c   1.000
_cell.angle_alpha   90.00
_cell.angle_beta   90.00
_cell.angle_gamma   90.00
#
_symmetry.space_group_name_H-M   'P 1'
#
loop_
_entity.id
_entity.type
_entity.pdbx_description
1 polymer ?
#
loop_
_entity_poly.entity_id
_entity_poly.type
_entity_poly.pdbx_seq_one_letter_code
_entity_poly.pdbx_strand_id
1 'polypeptide(L)'
;MEHKNIVATIYIKDGMAVKSPTELEDKQDVLELASVYDDSGIDKIICYDLSTDDEEHEKNILAIREINRNIQVKTAGGGNIKRLEDVKKLLYAGCVEVILNGSKPETIDLIKEASARFGAEKMLVSLATVDFLFKTKDFLQDNIHELLIMNKTLLEGLENISNIPYILQVDDYDFDYISKILKSEKIRGISGQFINDTNFNIMQMKSDLSDDGIKMDNFEPKLAWADLKPNSHGLVPTVVQDFQTGEVLMLAYMNEESFNTTIRTGKMTYFSRSRKQLWVKGETSGHFQFVKSLTADCDFDTILAKVSQVGVACHTGAPSCFFNEIVKKEYIERNPLKVFEDVYAVIEDRKQHPKEGSYTNYLFDKGLDKILKKVGEEATEIVIAAKNPDSEETKYEISDFLYHMMVLMVEKGVTWEDITSELAQR
;
A
#
# COMPACT_ATOMS: atom_id res chain seq x y z
N MET A 1 -12.84 -18.12 10.51
CA MET A 1 -12.09 -16.99 9.91
C MET A 1 -12.79 -15.71 10.32
N GLU A 2 -12.04 -14.65 10.66
CA GLU A 2 -12.66 -13.42 11.18
C GLU A 2 -13.29 -12.57 10.07
N HIS A 3 -12.69 -12.46 8.87
CA HIS A 3 -13.21 -11.65 7.76
C HIS A 3 -13.01 -12.31 6.38
N LYS A 4 -13.86 -11.94 5.40
CA LYS A 4 -13.75 -12.32 3.98
C LYS A 4 -12.99 -11.26 3.17
N ASN A 5 -12.32 -11.71 2.11
CA ASN A 5 -11.48 -10.86 1.27
C ASN A 5 -12.13 -10.56 -0.10
N ILE A 6 -12.02 -9.32 -0.53
CA ILE A 6 -12.24 -8.88 -1.91
C ILE A 6 -10.87 -8.69 -2.55
N VAL A 7 -10.60 -9.43 -3.62
CA VAL A 7 -9.25 -9.57 -4.19
C VAL A 7 -9.23 -9.05 -5.62
N ALA A 8 -8.49 -7.97 -5.86
CA ALA A 8 -8.27 -7.46 -7.21
C ALA A 8 -7.10 -8.21 -7.88
N THR A 9 -7.07 -8.18 -9.21
CA THR A 9 -6.00 -8.79 -10.00
C THR A 9 -5.40 -7.76 -10.95
N ILE A 10 -4.08 -7.61 -10.90
CA ILE A 10 -3.28 -6.84 -11.85
C ILE A 10 -2.52 -7.84 -12.72
N TYR A 11 -2.78 -7.82 -14.03
CA TYR A 11 -1.97 -8.55 -15.00
C TYR A 11 -0.86 -7.65 -15.51
N ILE A 12 0.38 -8.11 -15.49
CA ILE A 12 1.56 -7.30 -15.79
C ILE A 12 2.24 -7.84 -17.05
N LYS A 13 2.39 -6.98 -18.06
CA LYS A 13 3.05 -7.26 -19.34
C LYS A 13 3.98 -6.10 -19.69
N ASP A 14 5.23 -6.40 -19.99
CA ASP A 14 6.28 -5.39 -20.25
C ASP A 14 6.38 -4.29 -19.17
N GLY A 15 6.22 -4.65 -17.89
CA GLY A 15 6.23 -3.72 -16.75
C GLY A 15 4.98 -2.84 -16.62
N MET A 16 3.96 -3.03 -17.46
CA MET A 16 2.72 -2.26 -17.47
C MET A 16 1.54 -3.13 -17.06
N ALA A 17 0.51 -2.54 -16.46
CA ALA A 17 -0.73 -3.24 -16.18
C ALA A 17 -1.54 -3.37 -17.48
N VAL A 18 -2.09 -4.57 -17.73
CA VAL A 18 -2.98 -4.88 -18.85
C VAL A 18 -4.31 -5.42 -18.35
N LYS A 19 -5.35 -5.32 -19.18
CA LYS A 19 -6.73 -5.65 -18.80
C LYS A 19 -6.93 -7.13 -18.48
N SER A 20 -6.37 -8.02 -19.30
CA SER A 20 -6.48 -9.47 -19.11
C SER A 20 -5.31 -10.20 -19.78
N PRO A 21 -5.10 -11.50 -19.52
CA PRO A 21 -4.09 -12.30 -20.21
C PRO A 21 -4.27 -12.37 -21.74
N THR A 22 -5.46 -12.02 -22.25
CA THR A 22 -5.79 -12.03 -23.68
C THR A 22 -5.96 -10.64 -24.29
N GLU A 23 -6.10 -9.59 -23.48
CA GLU A 23 -6.26 -8.20 -23.92
C GLU A 23 -5.05 -7.37 -23.44
N LEU A 24 -4.00 -7.35 -24.26
CA LEU A 24 -2.68 -6.78 -23.91
C LEU A 24 -2.44 -5.36 -24.46
N GLU A 25 -3.35 -4.84 -25.28
CA GLU A 25 -3.17 -3.57 -26.00
C GLU A 25 -3.40 -2.35 -25.08
N ASP A 26 -4.40 -2.43 -24.21
CA ASP A 26 -4.71 -1.39 -23.22
C ASP A 26 -3.73 -1.49 -22.05
N LYS A 27 -2.67 -0.67 -22.10
CA LYS A 27 -1.64 -0.57 -21.07
C LYS A 27 -1.87 0.65 -20.19
N GLN A 28 -1.76 0.45 -18.89
CA GLN A 28 -1.76 1.51 -17.89
C GLN A 28 -0.58 1.35 -16.93
N ASP A 29 -0.23 2.42 -16.23
CA ASP A 29 0.80 2.37 -15.21
C ASP A 29 0.38 1.43 -14.07
N VAL A 30 1.32 0.56 -13.64
CA VAL A 30 1.05 -0.45 -12.60
C VAL A 30 0.79 0.17 -11.24
N LEU A 31 1.48 1.26 -10.92
CA LEU A 31 1.40 1.92 -9.63
C LEU A 31 0.14 2.77 -9.53
N GLU A 32 -0.23 3.48 -10.60
CA GLU A 32 -1.50 4.21 -10.68
C GLU A 32 -2.68 3.25 -10.42
N LEU A 33 -2.73 2.11 -11.11
CA LEU A 33 -3.78 1.11 -10.91
C LEU A 33 -3.78 0.53 -9.48
N ALA A 34 -2.61 0.14 -8.99
CA ALA A 34 -2.48 -0.45 -7.66
C ALA A 34 -2.88 0.54 -6.55
N SER A 35 -2.57 1.83 -6.72
CA SER A 35 -2.97 2.90 -5.80
C SER A 35 -4.48 3.07 -5.77
N VAL A 36 -5.15 2.98 -6.93
CA VAL A 36 -6.62 2.99 -6.99
C VAL A 36 -7.20 1.82 -6.20
N TYR A 37 -6.66 0.61 -6.35
CA TYR A 37 -7.12 -0.54 -5.56
C TYR A 37 -6.86 -0.38 -4.06
N ASP A 38 -5.68 0.13 -3.67
CA ASP A 38 -5.30 0.41 -2.27
C ASP A 38 -6.30 1.33 -1.55
N ASP A 39 -6.87 2.27 -2.31
CA ASP A 39 -7.79 3.28 -1.82
C ASP A 39 -9.29 2.92 -2.03
N SER A 40 -9.58 1.81 -2.71
CA SER A 40 -10.96 1.40 -3.05
C SER A 40 -11.54 0.32 -2.15
N GLY A 41 -10.84 -0.08 -1.08
CA GLY A 41 -11.30 -1.12 -0.17
C GLY A 41 -11.01 -2.54 -0.64
N ILE A 42 -10.06 -2.73 -1.56
CA ILE A 42 -9.53 -4.05 -1.89
C ILE A 42 -8.70 -4.60 -0.71
N ASP A 43 -8.86 -5.88 -0.39
CA ASP A 43 -8.18 -6.52 0.76
C ASP A 43 -6.84 -7.16 0.39
N LYS A 44 -6.68 -7.54 -0.87
CA LYS A 44 -5.50 -8.20 -1.41
C LYS A 44 -5.42 -7.94 -2.91
N ILE A 45 -4.21 -7.76 -3.45
CA ILE A 45 -3.98 -7.66 -4.91
C ILE A 45 -3.19 -8.87 -5.38
N ILE A 46 -3.67 -9.54 -6.42
CA ILE A 46 -2.92 -10.57 -7.12
C ILE A 46 -2.17 -9.91 -8.29
N CYS A 47 -0.84 -9.97 -8.27
CA CYS A 47 0.00 -9.53 -9.37
C CYS A 47 0.38 -10.74 -10.24
N TYR A 48 -0.17 -10.82 -11.44
CA TYR A 48 0.13 -11.87 -12.41
C TYR A 48 1.15 -11.41 -13.43
N ASP A 49 2.32 -12.01 -13.39
CA ASP A 49 3.38 -11.85 -14.38
C ASP A 49 3.06 -12.65 -15.67
N LEU A 50 2.85 -11.92 -16.77
CA LEU A 50 2.57 -12.46 -18.11
C LEU A 50 3.81 -12.52 -19.01
N SER A 51 5.00 -12.45 -18.43
CA SER A 51 6.25 -12.50 -19.17
C SER A 51 6.42 -13.81 -19.94
N THR A 52 6.98 -13.69 -21.15
CA THR A 52 7.26 -14.84 -22.02
C THR A 52 8.74 -15.20 -22.10
N ASP A 53 9.61 -14.32 -21.63
CA ASP A 53 11.07 -14.48 -21.57
C ASP A 53 11.63 -13.92 -20.25
N ASP A 54 12.93 -14.14 -20.03
CA ASP A 54 13.61 -13.77 -18.77
C ASP A 54 13.82 -12.25 -18.63
N GLU A 55 13.95 -11.50 -19.73
CA GLU A 55 14.16 -10.04 -19.69
C GLU A 55 12.86 -9.34 -19.24
N GLU A 56 11.74 -9.72 -19.84
CA GLU A 56 10.43 -9.23 -19.46
C GLU A 56 10.06 -9.67 -18.03
N HIS A 57 10.44 -10.89 -17.63
CA HIS A 57 10.22 -11.36 -16.26
C HIS A 57 10.87 -10.43 -15.23
N GLU A 58 12.13 -10.06 -15.41
CA GLU A 58 12.79 -9.09 -14.51
C GLU A 58 12.07 -7.74 -14.49
N LYS A 59 11.63 -7.27 -15.66
CA LYS A 59 10.88 -6.02 -15.76
C LYS A 59 9.56 -6.07 -14.98
N ASN A 60 8.83 -7.18 -15.07
CA ASN A 60 7.57 -7.38 -14.36
C ASN A 60 7.81 -7.54 -12.84
N ILE A 61 8.88 -8.19 -12.42
CA ILE A 61 9.27 -8.27 -11.00
C ILE A 61 9.59 -6.86 -10.44
N LEU A 62 10.24 -5.99 -11.22
CA LEU A 62 10.49 -4.60 -10.82
C LEU A 62 9.18 -3.82 -10.66
N ALA A 63 8.22 -3.99 -11.58
CA ALA A 63 6.89 -3.40 -11.47
C ALA A 63 6.14 -3.88 -10.21
N ILE A 64 6.20 -5.18 -9.88
CA ILE A 64 5.64 -5.73 -8.64
C ILE A 64 6.32 -5.12 -7.41
N ARG A 65 7.64 -4.93 -7.45
CA ARG A 65 8.38 -4.29 -6.37
C ARG A 65 7.97 -2.82 -6.18
N GLU A 66 7.75 -2.11 -7.28
CA GLU A 66 7.27 -0.74 -7.26
C GLU A 66 5.86 -0.63 -6.66
N ILE A 67 4.95 -1.55 -7.02
CA ILE A 67 3.64 -1.65 -6.37
C ILE A 67 3.81 -1.79 -4.85
N ASN A 68 4.51 -2.84 -4.39
CA ASN A 68 4.65 -3.15 -2.97
C ASN A 68 5.37 -2.06 -2.16
N ARG A 69 6.15 -1.19 -2.81
CA ARG A 69 6.80 -0.06 -2.15
C ARG A 69 5.88 1.11 -1.85
N ASN A 70 4.79 1.23 -2.59
CA ASN A 70 3.98 2.44 -2.58
C ASN A 70 2.55 2.21 -2.10
N ILE A 71 2.08 0.97 -2.04
CA ILE A 71 0.74 0.62 -1.52
C ILE A 71 0.82 -0.06 -0.14
N GLN A 72 -0.30 -0.08 0.57
CA GLN A 72 -0.45 -0.74 1.87
C GLN A 72 -1.11 -2.13 1.75
N VAL A 73 -1.96 -2.32 0.75
CA VAL A 73 -2.64 -3.58 0.48
C VAL A 73 -1.62 -4.66 0.15
N LYS A 74 -1.79 -5.81 0.79
CA LYS A 74 -0.90 -6.96 0.62
C LYS A 74 -1.04 -7.53 -0.79
N THR A 75 0.10 -7.90 -1.39
CA THR A 75 0.11 -8.54 -2.72
C THR A 75 0.46 -10.02 -2.67
N ALA A 76 -0.14 -10.79 -3.58
CA ALA A 76 0.27 -12.14 -3.91
C ALA A 76 0.82 -12.18 -5.34
N GLY A 77 1.99 -12.79 -5.55
CA GLY A 77 2.64 -12.86 -6.85
C GLY A 77 2.35 -14.18 -7.56
N GLY A 78 1.98 -14.15 -8.84
CA GLY A 78 1.79 -15.36 -9.65
C GLY A 78 2.24 -15.15 -11.09
N GLY A 79 2.21 -16.21 -11.90
CA GLY A 79 2.59 -16.12 -13.32
C GLY A 79 4.09 -16.31 -13.56
N ASN A 80 4.43 -16.90 -14.71
CA ASN A 80 5.78 -17.30 -15.15
C ASN A 80 6.72 -17.94 -14.10
N ILE A 81 6.20 -18.62 -13.08
CA ILE A 81 7.03 -19.34 -12.08
C ILE A 81 7.44 -20.71 -12.66
N LYS A 82 8.75 -20.91 -12.85
CA LYS A 82 9.33 -22.16 -13.38
C LYS A 82 10.30 -22.83 -12.41
N ARG A 83 10.88 -22.06 -11.49
CA ARG A 83 11.91 -22.51 -10.53
C ARG A 83 11.77 -21.79 -9.19
N LEU A 84 12.44 -22.32 -8.17
CA LEU A 84 12.46 -21.75 -6.82
C LEU A 84 12.99 -20.30 -6.77
N GLU A 85 13.89 -19.94 -7.69
CA GLU A 85 14.39 -18.56 -7.76
C GLU A 85 13.29 -17.56 -8.14
N ASP A 86 12.30 -17.94 -8.94
CA ASP A 86 11.20 -17.05 -9.33
C ASP A 86 10.26 -16.81 -8.14
N VAL A 87 10.01 -17.84 -7.32
CA VAL A 87 9.30 -17.71 -6.03
C VAL A 87 10.02 -16.71 -5.12
N LYS A 88 11.34 -16.86 -5.01
CA LYS A 88 12.18 -15.97 -4.19
C LYS A 88 12.10 -14.53 -4.69
N LYS A 89 12.15 -14.30 -6.01
CA LYS A 89 12.04 -12.96 -6.60
C LYS A 89 10.72 -12.28 -6.24
N LEU A 90 9.59 -12.98 -6.35
CA LEU A 90 8.27 -12.43 -6.00
C LEU A 90 8.18 -12.06 -4.51
N LEU A 91 8.63 -12.96 -3.62
CA LEU A 91 8.67 -12.66 -2.18
C LEU A 91 9.60 -11.47 -1.87
N TYR A 92 10.74 -11.37 -2.54
CA TYR A 92 11.71 -10.28 -2.36
C TYR A 92 11.29 -8.99 -3.08
N ALA A 93 10.27 -9.06 -3.95
CA ALA A 93 9.58 -7.91 -4.49
C ALA A 93 8.48 -7.41 -3.55
N GLY A 94 8.28 -8.04 -2.38
CA GLY A 94 7.33 -7.60 -1.35
C GLY A 94 6.01 -8.38 -1.33
N CYS A 95 5.81 -9.35 -2.22
CA CYS A 95 4.64 -10.22 -2.13
C CYS A 95 4.65 -11.02 -0.82
N VAL A 96 3.53 -11.03 -0.10
CA VAL A 96 3.38 -11.82 1.12
C VAL A 96 3.17 -13.30 0.80
N GLU A 97 2.67 -13.59 -0.40
CA GLU A 97 2.25 -14.91 -0.87
C GLU A 97 2.64 -15.10 -2.34
N VAL A 98 2.78 -16.36 -2.77
CA VAL A 98 3.09 -16.73 -4.15
C VAL A 98 2.12 -17.80 -4.66
N ILE A 99 1.60 -17.61 -5.87
CA ILE A 99 0.58 -18.45 -6.50
C ILE A 99 1.23 -19.37 -7.52
N LEU A 100 1.29 -20.65 -7.19
CA LEU A 100 1.85 -21.73 -8.00
C LEU A 100 0.75 -22.38 -8.87
N ASN A 101 1.07 -22.66 -10.13
CA ASN A 101 0.07 -23.14 -11.09
C ASN A 101 -0.19 -24.66 -10.96
N GLY A 102 -1.34 -25.04 -10.41
CA GLY A 102 -1.74 -26.44 -10.25
C GLY A 102 -2.10 -27.16 -11.56
N SER A 103 -2.10 -26.49 -12.71
CA SER A 103 -2.30 -27.16 -14.00
C SER A 103 -1.05 -27.88 -14.50
N LYS A 104 0.11 -27.69 -13.85
CA LYS A 104 1.40 -28.27 -14.25
C LYS A 104 1.83 -29.37 -13.26
N PRO A 105 2.09 -30.61 -13.70
CA PRO A 105 2.51 -31.70 -12.82
C PRO A 105 3.80 -31.40 -12.03
N GLU A 106 4.76 -30.75 -12.65
CA GLU A 106 6.05 -30.36 -12.06
C GLU A 106 5.92 -29.36 -10.90
N THR A 107 4.76 -28.72 -10.73
CA THR A 107 4.50 -27.79 -9.64
C THR A 107 4.60 -28.44 -8.26
N ILE A 108 4.39 -29.75 -8.13
CA ILE A 108 4.44 -30.46 -6.83
C ILE A 108 5.83 -30.34 -6.20
N ASP A 109 6.89 -30.62 -6.97
CA ASP A 109 8.26 -30.53 -6.48
C ASP A 109 8.61 -29.08 -6.10
N LEU A 110 8.14 -28.12 -6.90
CA LEU A 110 8.31 -26.70 -6.62
C LEU A 110 7.59 -26.25 -5.34
N ILE A 111 6.33 -26.68 -5.12
CA ILE A 111 5.58 -26.42 -3.88
C ILE A 111 6.37 -26.96 -2.69
N LYS A 112 6.90 -28.19 -2.81
CA LYS A 112 7.63 -28.84 -1.73
C LYS A 112 8.90 -28.07 -1.36
N GLU A 113 9.71 -27.66 -2.35
CA GLU A 113 10.90 -26.85 -2.09
C GLU A 113 10.55 -25.46 -1.55
N ALA A 114 9.55 -24.80 -2.12
CA ALA A 114 9.17 -23.44 -1.76
C ALA A 114 8.57 -23.36 -0.35
N SER A 115 7.64 -24.26 -0.01
CA SER A 115 7.04 -24.33 1.32
C SER A 115 8.07 -24.67 2.41
N ALA A 116 8.99 -25.61 2.14
CA ALA A 116 10.05 -25.95 3.08
C ALA A 116 11.02 -24.78 3.33
N ARG A 117 11.26 -23.92 2.32
CA ARG A 117 12.20 -22.80 2.42
C ARG A 117 11.57 -21.51 2.97
N PHE A 118 10.34 -21.22 2.57
CA PHE A 118 9.69 -19.92 2.81
C PHE A 118 8.46 -19.99 3.71
N GLY A 119 7.99 -21.20 4.03
CA GLY A 119 6.78 -21.45 4.81
C GLY A 119 5.58 -21.78 3.93
N ALA A 120 4.76 -22.75 4.37
CA ALA A 120 3.53 -23.15 3.69
C ALA A 120 2.49 -22.02 3.69
N GLU A 121 2.51 -21.14 4.70
CA GLU A 121 1.63 -19.97 4.84
C GLU A 121 1.78 -18.95 3.69
N LYS A 122 2.89 -18.99 2.96
CA LYS A 122 3.15 -18.11 1.81
C LYS A 122 2.75 -18.73 0.48
N MET A 123 2.36 -20.01 0.46
CA MET A 123 2.12 -20.74 -0.78
C MET A 123 0.63 -20.83 -1.08
N LEU A 124 0.26 -20.33 -2.27
CA LEU A 124 -1.05 -20.50 -2.86
C LEU A 124 -0.94 -21.40 -4.09
N VAL A 125 -2.02 -22.12 -4.41
CA VAL A 125 -2.10 -22.89 -5.65
C VAL A 125 -3.33 -22.52 -6.44
N SER A 126 -3.14 -22.15 -7.71
CA SER A 126 -4.25 -21.90 -8.62
C SER A 126 -4.73 -23.19 -9.27
N LEU A 127 -6.05 -23.38 -9.33
CA LEU A 127 -6.71 -24.55 -9.89
C LEU A 127 -7.68 -24.16 -11.00
N ALA A 128 -7.44 -24.70 -12.19
CA ALA A 128 -8.36 -24.62 -13.33
C ALA A 128 -9.23 -25.88 -13.48
N THR A 129 -8.83 -27.00 -12.86
CA THR A 129 -9.57 -28.27 -12.83
C THR A 129 -9.44 -28.96 -11.47
N VAL A 130 -10.33 -29.90 -11.17
CA VAL A 130 -10.30 -30.69 -9.92
C VAL A 130 -9.28 -31.83 -9.95
N ASP A 131 -8.82 -32.26 -11.13
CA ASP A 131 -7.97 -33.44 -11.29
C ASP A 131 -6.65 -33.33 -10.52
N PHE A 132 -6.04 -32.14 -10.52
CA PHE A 132 -4.81 -31.90 -9.77
C PHE A 132 -5.07 -32.05 -8.28
N LEU A 133 -6.12 -31.40 -7.76
CA LEU A 133 -6.46 -31.44 -6.35
C LEU A 133 -6.77 -32.87 -5.88
N PHE A 134 -7.53 -33.65 -6.65
CA PHE A 134 -7.83 -35.03 -6.29
C PHE A 134 -6.57 -35.89 -6.09
N LYS A 135 -5.54 -35.66 -6.90
CA LYS A 135 -4.27 -36.41 -6.84
C LYS A 135 -3.33 -35.91 -5.74
N THR A 136 -3.48 -34.65 -5.32
CA THR A 136 -2.50 -33.98 -4.44
C THR A 136 -3.08 -33.49 -3.13
N LYS A 137 -4.36 -33.77 -2.81
CA LYS A 137 -5.07 -33.21 -1.65
C LYS A 137 -4.29 -33.32 -0.33
N ASP A 138 -3.73 -34.50 -0.03
CA ASP A 138 -3.06 -34.75 1.24
C ASP A 138 -1.72 -34.00 1.31
N PHE A 139 -1.03 -33.92 0.16
CA PHE A 139 0.20 -33.12 0.03
C PHE A 139 -0.09 -31.62 0.17
N LEU A 140 -1.10 -31.10 -0.52
CA LEU A 140 -1.44 -29.68 -0.47
C LEU A 140 -1.85 -29.25 0.93
N GLN A 141 -2.57 -30.09 1.67
CA GLN A 141 -3.06 -29.74 3.00
C GLN A 141 -1.95 -29.39 4.00
N ASP A 142 -0.76 -29.95 3.83
CA ASP A 142 0.41 -29.70 4.70
C ASP A 142 1.39 -28.67 4.12
N ASN A 143 1.28 -28.33 2.82
CA ASN A 143 2.31 -27.56 2.10
C ASN A 143 1.83 -26.21 1.56
N ILE A 144 0.54 -25.89 1.65
CA ILE A 144 -0.02 -24.62 1.16
C ILE A 144 -1.01 -24.00 2.13
N HIS A 145 -1.22 -22.70 2.00
CA HIS A 145 -2.13 -21.92 2.84
C HIS A 145 -3.55 -21.84 2.29
N GLU A 146 -3.68 -21.66 0.98
CA GLU A 146 -4.91 -21.22 0.32
C GLU A 146 -4.92 -21.65 -1.15
N LEU A 147 -6.11 -21.98 -1.68
CA LEU A 147 -6.30 -22.24 -3.10
C LEU A 147 -6.87 -21.00 -3.80
N LEU A 148 -6.50 -20.81 -5.07
CA LEU A 148 -7.17 -19.88 -5.97
C LEU A 148 -7.95 -20.67 -7.02
N ILE A 149 -9.28 -20.63 -6.95
CA ILE A 149 -10.16 -21.38 -7.82
C ILE A 149 -10.55 -20.50 -9.00
N MET A 150 -10.06 -20.85 -10.20
CA MET A 150 -10.15 -19.98 -11.38
C MET A 150 -11.54 -19.94 -12.02
N ASN A 151 -12.49 -20.80 -11.60
CA ASN A 151 -13.84 -20.84 -12.13
C ASN A 151 -14.85 -21.42 -11.11
N LYS A 152 -15.99 -20.75 -10.96
CA LYS A 152 -17.15 -21.18 -10.16
C LYS A 152 -17.67 -22.59 -10.44
N THR A 153 -17.49 -23.14 -11.64
CA THR A 153 -17.92 -24.53 -11.96
C THR A 153 -17.22 -25.60 -11.14
N LEU A 154 -16.06 -25.29 -10.55
CA LEU A 154 -15.30 -26.23 -9.73
C LEU A 154 -15.87 -26.39 -8.31
N LEU A 155 -16.74 -25.48 -7.86
CA LEU A 155 -17.27 -25.46 -6.48
C LEU A 155 -17.91 -26.78 -6.05
N GLU A 156 -18.78 -27.34 -6.87
CA GLU A 156 -19.50 -28.59 -6.54
C GLU A 156 -18.54 -29.77 -6.32
N GLY A 157 -17.42 -29.79 -7.04
CA GLY A 157 -16.38 -30.78 -6.86
C GLY A 157 -15.57 -30.55 -5.59
N LEU A 158 -15.29 -29.30 -5.23
CA LEU A 158 -14.34 -28.93 -4.18
C LEU A 158 -14.83 -29.18 -2.75
N GLU A 159 -16.14 -29.03 -2.49
CA GLU A 159 -16.69 -29.08 -1.13
C GLU A 159 -16.31 -30.36 -0.37
N ASN A 160 -16.14 -31.48 -1.08
CA ASN A 160 -15.87 -32.79 -0.50
C ASN A 160 -14.40 -33.25 -0.61
N ILE A 161 -13.51 -32.46 -1.26
CA ILE A 161 -12.14 -32.91 -1.57
C ILE A 161 -11.11 -32.36 -0.59
N SER A 162 -11.25 -31.08 -0.21
CA SER A 162 -10.23 -30.37 0.56
C SER A 162 -10.84 -29.50 1.67
N ASN A 163 -10.07 -29.34 2.74
CA ASN A 163 -10.36 -28.41 3.83
C ASN A 163 -9.53 -27.12 3.74
N ILE A 164 -8.69 -27.00 2.71
CA ILE A 164 -7.89 -25.79 2.46
C ILE A 164 -8.86 -24.67 2.07
N PRO A 165 -8.80 -23.49 2.72
CA PRO A 165 -9.62 -22.35 2.35
C PRO A 165 -9.25 -21.84 0.96
N TYR A 166 -10.18 -21.16 0.29
CA TYR A 166 -9.94 -20.72 -1.07
C TYR A 166 -10.57 -19.38 -1.44
N ILE A 167 -9.90 -18.67 -2.35
CA ILE A 167 -10.45 -17.52 -3.09
C ILE A 167 -11.10 -18.05 -4.36
N LEU A 168 -12.33 -17.63 -4.63
CA LEU A 168 -13.05 -18.02 -5.83
C LEU A 168 -13.08 -16.88 -6.85
N GLN A 169 -12.69 -17.18 -8.10
CA GLN A 169 -12.89 -16.25 -9.20
C GLN A 169 -14.35 -16.28 -9.68
N VAL A 170 -14.98 -15.11 -9.65
CA VAL A 170 -16.36 -14.84 -10.07
C VAL A 170 -16.35 -13.59 -10.96
N ASP A 171 -16.39 -13.76 -12.27
CA ASP A 171 -16.18 -12.63 -13.20
C ASP A 171 -17.41 -11.70 -13.33
N ASP A 172 -18.62 -12.25 -13.16
CA ASP A 172 -19.88 -11.50 -13.23
C ASP A 172 -20.35 -11.05 -11.84
N TYR A 173 -20.91 -9.84 -11.74
CA TYR A 173 -21.54 -9.37 -10.50
C TYR A 173 -22.99 -9.86 -10.38
N ASP A 174 -23.24 -10.72 -9.39
CA ASP A 174 -24.57 -11.12 -8.92
C ASP A 174 -24.51 -11.16 -7.39
N PHE A 175 -25.15 -10.18 -6.74
CA PHE A 175 -25.08 -10.01 -5.29
C PHE A 175 -25.65 -11.22 -4.53
N ASP A 176 -26.80 -11.76 -4.95
CA ASP A 176 -27.46 -12.87 -4.28
C ASP A 176 -26.58 -14.13 -4.34
N TYR A 177 -25.96 -14.37 -5.51
CA TYR A 177 -25.00 -15.44 -5.69
C TYR A 177 -23.75 -15.24 -4.82
N ILE A 178 -23.12 -14.06 -4.89
CA ILE A 178 -21.90 -13.72 -4.15
C ILE A 178 -22.13 -13.84 -2.65
N SER A 179 -23.22 -13.28 -2.12
CA SER A 179 -23.56 -13.38 -0.71
C SER A 179 -23.73 -14.85 -0.29
N LYS A 180 -24.49 -15.62 -1.08
CA LYS A 180 -24.72 -17.04 -0.81
C LYS A 180 -23.40 -17.82 -0.70
N ILE A 181 -22.47 -17.63 -1.62
CA ILE A 181 -21.20 -18.37 -1.60
C ILE A 181 -20.28 -17.90 -0.46
N LEU A 182 -20.24 -16.60 -0.17
CA LEU A 182 -19.37 -16.05 0.88
C LEU A 182 -19.81 -16.48 2.29
N LYS A 183 -21.07 -16.91 2.48
CA LYS A 183 -21.52 -17.55 3.72
C LYS A 183 -20.82 -18.89 4.01
N SER A 184 -20.20 -19.54 3.02
CA SER A 184 -19.41 -20.76 3.22
C SER A 184 -18.14 -20.48 4.02
N GLU A 185 -17.84 -21.29 5.04
CA GLU A 185 -16.60 -21.15 5.80
C GLU A 185 -15.35 -21.47 4.98
N LYS A 186 -15.45 -22.24 3.89
CA LYS A 186 -14.30 -22.61 3.05
C LYS A 186 -13.87 -21.50 2.09
N ILE A 187 -14.79 -20.62 1.70
CA ILE A 187 -14.50 -19.52 0.78
C ILE A 187 -13.93 -18.36 1.60
N ARG A 188 -12.63 -18.08 1.50
CA ARG A 188 -12.03 -16.92 2.18
C ARG A 188 -12.36 -15.61 1.48
N GLY A 189 -12.59 -15.63 0.18
CA GLY A 189 -12.88 -14.41 -0.57
C GLY A 189 -13.22 -14.67 -2.02
N ILE A 190 -13.37 -13.58 -2.76
CA ILE A 190 -13.62 -13.60 -4.19
C ILE A 190 -12.62 -12.70 -4.94
N SER A 191 -12.30 -13.11 -6.16
CA SER A 191 -11.67 -12.27 -7.18
C SER A 191 -12.57 -12.26 -8.43
N GLY A 192 -12.30 -11.37 -9.39
CA GLY A 192 -13.11 -11.34 -10.61
C GLY A 192 -12.96 -10.08 -11.43
N GLN A 193 -13.39 -10.15 -12.70
CA GLN A 193 -13.30 -9.02 -13.61
C GLN A 193 -14.06 -7.78 -13.13
N PHE A 194 -15.25 -7.93 -12.54
CA PHE A 194 -16.00 -6.79 -12.01
C PHE A 194 -15.30 -6.10 -10.82
N ILE A 195 -14.47 -6.83 -10.07
CA ILE A 195 -13.67 -6.28 -8.95
C ILE A 195 -12.52 -5.43 -9.50
N ASN A 196 -12.01 -5.78 -10.69
CA ASN A 196 -10.93 -5.06 -11.33
C ASN A 196 -11.38 -3.75 -12.01
N ASP A 197 -12.70 -3.54 -12.18
CA ASP A 197 -13.23 -2.28 -12.69
C ASP A 197 -13.11 -1.18 -11.62
N THR A 198 -12.28 -0.18 -11.90
CA THR A 198 -12.01 0.94 -11.00
C THR A 198 -13.23 1.84 -10.75
N ASN A 199 -14.31 1.68 -11.53
CA ASN A 199 -15.58 2.37 -11.31
C ASN A 199 -16.54 1.58 -10.40
N PHE A 200 -16.26 0.31 -10.12
CA PHE A 200 -17.10 -0.51 -9.27
C PHE A 200 -16.88 -0.14 -7.79
N ASN A 201 -17.97 0.11 -7.06
CA ASN A 201 -17.90 0.56 -5.67
C ASN A 201 -17.76 -0.63 -4.70
N ILE A 202 -16.52 -1.08 -4.53
CA ILE A 202 -16.17 -2.19 -3.64
C ILE A 202 -16.56 -1.94 -2.18
N MET A 203 -16.38 -0.71 -1.68
CA MET A 203 -16.75 -0.35 -0.31
C MET A 203 -18.27 -0.46 -0.07
N GLN A 204 -19.09 -0.04 -1.04
CA GLN A 204 -20.54 -0.23 -0.96
C GLN A 204 -20.89 -1.72 -0.97
N MET A 205 -20.29 -2.52 -1.86
CA MET A 205 -20.51 -3.98 -1.88
C MET A 205 -20.14 -4.62 -0.55
N LYS A 206 -19.01 -4.23 0.07
CA LYS A 206 -18.61 -4.70 1.40
C LYS A 206 -19.64 -4.34 2.47
N SER A 207 -20.18 -3.12 2.44
CA SER A 207 -21.27 -2.70 3.33
C SER A 207 -22.49 -3.60 3.15
N ASP A 208 -22.94 -3.81 1.92
CA ASP A 208 -24.12 -4.62 1.62
C ASP A 208 -23.94 -6.10 2.05
N LEU A 209 -22.75 -6.66 1.84
CA LEU A 209 -22.39 -8.01 2.32
C LEU A 209 -22.41 -8.09 3.86
N SER A 210 -21.99 -7.02 4.53
CA SER A 210 -22.00 -6.93 5.99
C SER A 210 -23.43 -6.88 6.53
N ASP A 211 -24.31 -6.13 5.86
CA ASP A 211 -25.73 -6.07 6.18
C ASP A 211 -26.42 -7.44 6.02
N ASP A 212 -25.94 -8.29 5.10
CA ASP A 212 -26.39 -9.68 4.94
C ASP A 212 -25.63 -10.69 5.84
N GLY A 213 -24.93 -10.19 6.86
CA GLY A 213 -24.31 -10.98 7.93
C GLY A 213 -22.95 -11.59 7.58
N ILE A 214 -22.31 -11.17 6.49
CA ILE A 214 -20.97 -11.63 6.11
C ILE A 214 -19.94 -10.70 6.75
N LYS A 215 -19.02 -11.27 7.53
CA LYS A 215 -17.92 -10.48 8.11
C LYS A 215 -16.94 -10.07 7.02
N MET A 216 -16.92 -8.80 6.67
CA MET A 216 -15.95 -8.19 5.75
C MET A 216 -14.93 -7.38 6.56
N ASP A 217 -13.76 -7.10 6.00
CA ASP A 217 -12.93 -6.00 6.51
C ASP A 217 -13.49 -4.68 5.94
N ASN A 218 -14.49 -4.16 6.64
CA ASN A 218 -15.37 -3.07 6.22
C ASN A 218 -15.13 -1.78 7.03
N PHE A 219 -13.94 -1.62 7.61
CA PHE A 219 -13.64 -0.46 8.45
C PHE A 219 -14.64 -0.35 9.62
N GLU A 220 -15.05 -1.49 10.20
CA GLU A 220 -16.07 -1.53 11.25
C GLU A 220 -15.69 -0.61 12.42
N PRO A 221 -16.50 0.40 12.73
CA PRO A 221 -16.11 1.41 13.68
C PRO A 221 -16.23 0.85 15.11
N LYS A 222 -15.15 0.96 15.89
CA LYS A 222 -15.17 0.61 17.33
C LYS A 222 -16.06 1.54 18.15
N LEU A 223 -16.37 2.73 17.62
CA LEU A 223 -17.22 3.75 18.23
C LEU A 223 -18.29 4.15 17.22
N ALA A 224 -19.56 4.14 17.63
CA ALA A 224 -20.65 4.65 16.82
C ALA A 224 -20.74 6.18 16.93
N TRP A 225 -21.54 6.80 16.05
CA TRP A 225 -21.82 8.25 16.16
C TRP A 225 -22.38 8.63 17.54
N ALA A 226 -23.18 7.76 18.15
CA ALA A 226 -23.76 7.97 19.47
C ALA A 226 -22.73 8.07 20.62
N ASP A 227 -21.50 7.59 20.40
CA ASP A 227 -20.41 7.70 21.38
C ASP A 227 -19.68 9.06 21.31
N LEU A 228 -19.85 9.80 20.20
CA LEU A 228 -19.25 11.11 19.99
C LEU A 228 -20.10 12.22 20.63
N LYS A 229 -19.44 13.34 20.96
CA LYS A 229 -20.06 14.54 21.54
C LYS A 229 -20.10 15.68 20.52
N PRO A 230 -21.11 15.72 19.63
CA PRO A 230 -21.26 16.84 18.72
C PRO A 230 -21.52 18.14 19.49
N ASN A 231 -21.07 19.26 18.90
CA ASN A 231 -21.36 20.59 19.43
C ASN A 231 -22.85 20.95 19.32
N SER A 232 -23.24 22.15 19.76
CA SER A 232 -24.63 22.63 19.74
C SER A 232 -25.29 22.67 18.35
N HIS A 233 -24.53 22.51 17.27
CA HIS A 233 -25.03 22.42 15.90
C HIS A 233 -25.13 20.98 15.38
N GLY A 234 -24.89 19.97 16.22
CA GLY A 234 -24.88 18.56 15.80
C GLY A 234 -23.62 18.18 15.00
N LEU A 235 -22.52 18.92 15.18
CA LEU A 235 -21.30 18.74 14.40
C LEU A 235 -20.10 18.40 15.27
N VAL A 236 -19.24 17.51 14.76
CA VAL A 236 -17.95 17.17 15.34
C VAL A 236 -16.84 17.78 14.48
N PRO A 237 -15.94 18.62 15.00
CA PRO A 237 -14.74 19.03 14.29
C PRO A 237 -13.88 17.82 13.90
N THR A 238 -13.34 17.86 12.69
CA THR A 238 -12.54 16.79 12.12
C THR A 238 -11.23 17.36 11.60
N VAL A 239 -10.13 17.06 12.30
CA VAL A 239 -8.77 17.38 11.89
C VAL A 239 -8.31 16.30 10.91
N VAL A 240 -7.83 16.71 9.75
CA VAL A 240 -7.43 15.81 8.67
C VAL A 240 -5.93 15.87 8.54
N GLN A 241 -5.28 14.72 8.58
CA GLN A 241 -3.83 14.57 8.57
C GLN A 241 -3.42 13.60 7.46
N ASP A 242 -2.32 13.89 6.77
CA ASP A 242 -1.71 12.93 5.87
C ASP A 242 -1.21 11.72 6.66
N PHE A 243 -1.53 10.51 6.18
CA PHE A 243 -1.23 9.30 6.93
C PHE A 243 0.26 8.93 6.96
N GLN A 244 1.04 9.36 5.96
CA GLN A 244 2.47 9.07 5.84
C GLN A 244 3.30 10.16 6.51
N THR A 245 3.08 11.42 6.15
CA THR A 245 3.93 12.54 6.62
C THR A 245 3.52 13.04 8.00
N GLY A 246 2.27 12.80 8.40
CA GLY A 246 1.70 13.40 9.60
C GLY A 246 1.43 14.89 9.47
N GLU A 247 1.49 15.48 8.26
CA GLU A 247 1.12 16.88 8.05
C GLU A 247 -0.38 17.07 8.27
N VAL A 248 -0.77 18.11 9.02
CA VAL A 248 -2.19 18.50 9.12
C VAL A 248 -2.60 19.19 7.81
N LEU A 249 -3.53 18.56 7.09
CA LEU A 249 -4.00 19.00 5.78
C LEU A 249 -5.13 20.03 5.89
N MET A 250 -6.14 19.78 6.72
CA MET A 250 -7.28 20.68 6.87
C MET A 250 -8.09 20.40 8.15
N LEU A 251 -9.02 21.31 8.46
CA LEU A 251 -10.08 21.09 9.45
C LEU A 251 -11.44 21.20 8.77
N ALA A 252 -12.30 20.23 9.00
CA ALA A 252 -13.68 20.20 8.55
C ALA A 252 -14.63 19.85 9.70
N TYR A 253 -15.92 19.65 9.38
CA TYR A 253 -16.93 19.24 10.34
C TYR A 253 -17.70 18.06 9.78
N MET A 254 -18.07 17.12 10.64
CA MET A 254 -18.93 15.99 10.31
C MET A 254 -20.22 16.05 11.13
N ASN A 255 -21.35 15.72 10.49
CA ASN A 255 -22.57 15.26 11.17
C ASN A 255 -22.66 13.72 11.07
N GLU A 256 -23.68 13.14 11.71
CA GLU A 256 -23.93 11.69 11.69
C GLU A 256 -23.93 11.08 10.29
N GLU A 257 -24.63 11.74 9.35
CA GLU A 257 -24.75 11.25 7.98
C GLU A 257 -23.40 11.24 7.26
N SER A 258 -22.59 12.29 7.43
CA SER A 258 -21.26 12.38 6.84
C SER A 258 -20.28 11.38 7.47
N PHE A 259 -20.41 11.10 8.77
CA PHE A 259 -19.62 10.08 9.48
C PHE A 259 -19.93 8.69 8.94
N ASN A 260 -21.20 8.30 8.90
CA ASN A 260 -21.63 7.01 8.39
C ASN A 260 -21.30 6.84 6.91
N THR A 261 -21.43 7.90 6.10
CA THR A 261 -21.05 7.88 4.68
C THR A 261 -19.55 7.69 4.51
N THR A 262 -18.74 8.33 5.35
CA THR A 262 -17.27 8.17 5.32
C THR A 262 -16.86 6.73 5.60
N ILE A 263 -17.43 6.11 6.64
CA ILE A 263 -17.17 4.71 6.97
C ILE A 263 -17.61 3.79 5.82
N ARG A 264 -18.83 3.99 5.31
CA ARG A 264 -19.40 3.16 4.25
C ARG A 264 -18.62 3.24 2.93
N THR A 265 -18.12 4.41 2.58
CA THR A 265 -17.50 4.64 1.26
C THR A 265 -15.98 4.62 1.29
N GLY A 266 -15.36 4.69 2.47
CA GLY A 266 -13.91 4.88 2.63
C GLY A 266 -13.42 6.26 2.18
N LYS A 267 -14.31 7.17 1.75
CA LYS A 267 -13.97 8.52 1.27
C LYS A 267 -14.40 9.56 2.29
N MET A 268 -13.51 10.50 2.61
CA MET A 268 -13.86 11.57 3.53
C MET A 268 -15.05 12.38 3.03
N THR A 269 -16.12 12.33 3.82
CA THR A 269 -17.35 13.07 3.59
C THR A 269 -17.55 14.04 4.75
N TYR A 270 -17.77 15.30 4.43
CA TYR A 270 -17.93 16.37 5.41
C TYR A 270 -19.33 16.99 5.32
N PHE A 271 -19.72 17.69 6.38
CA PHE A 271 -20.90 18.55 6.36
C PHE A 271 -20.48 20.01 6.14
N SER A 272 -20.90 20.59 5.01
CA SER A 272 -20.64 22.00 4.73
C SER A 272 -21.56 22.88 5.56
N ARG A 273 -21.01 23.58 6.57
CA ARG A 273 -21.79 24.50 7.42
C ARG A 273 -22.47 25.63 6.64
N SER A 274 -21.82 26.12 5.59
CA SER A 274 -22.34 27.22 4.76
C SER A 274 -23.42 26.75 3.77
N ARG A 275 -23.22 25.59 3.13
CA ARG A 275 -24.16 25.03 2.15
C ARG A 275 -25.25 24.16 2.79
N LYS A 276 -25.07 23.77 4.05
CA LYS A 276 -25.95 22.86 4.82
C LYS A 276 -26.23 21.53 4.10
N GLN A 277 -25.20 20.94 3.53
CA GLN A 277 -25.28 19.69 2.77
C GLN A 277 -24.01 18.86 2.96
N LEU A 278 -24.09 17.57 2.63
CA LEU A 278 -22.91 16.71 2.54
C LEU A 278 -21.98 17.16 1.41
N TRP A 279 -20.71 16.88 1.60
CA TRP A 279 -19.66 17.16 0.64
C TRP A 279 -18.62 16.06 0.72
N VAL A 280 -18.57 15.19 -0.29
CA VAL A 280 -17.47 14.23 -0.42
C VAL A 280 -16.26 14.98 -1.00
N LYS A 281 -15.14 14.95 -0.28
CA LYS A 281 -13.93 15.66 -0.71
C LYS A 281 -13.41 15.04 -2.00
N GLY A 282 -13.21 15.88 -3.02
CA GLY A 282 -12.70 15.48 -4.32
C GLY A 282 -13.76 15.33 -5.41
N GLU A 283 -15.07 15.24 -5.08
CA GLU A 283 -16.13 15.05 -6.11
C GLU A 283 -16.10 16.10 -7.23
N THR A 284 -15.74 17.34 -6.93
CA THR A 284 -15.68 18.42 -7.93
C THR A 284 -14.27 18.60 -8.51
N SER A 285 -13.22 18.33 -7.73
CA SER A 285 -11.83 18.68 -8.10
C SER A 285 -10.96 17.49 -8.49
N GLY A 286 -11.41 16.26 -8.28
CA GLY A 286 -10.61 15.04 -8.38
C GLY A 286 -9.64 14.80 -7.21
N HIS A 287 -9.53 15.74 -6.26
CA HIS A 287 -8.60 15.63 -5.12
C HIS A 287 -9.25 14.91 -3.94
N PHE A 288 -9.36 13.59 -4.05
CA PHE A 288 -10.00 12.73 -3.06
C PHE A 288 -9.17 12.57 -1.78
N GLN A 289 -9.85 12.17 -0.71
CA GLN A 289 -9.24 11.79 0.56
C GLN A 289 -9.80 10.43 0.96
N PHE A 290 -8.95 9.42 0.98
CA PHE A 290 -9.31 8.06 1.37
C PHE A 290 -8.93 7.81 2.82
N VAL A 291 -9.86 7.29 3.61
CA VAL A 291 -9.70 7.15 5.05
C VAL A 291 -8.75 5.99 5.35
N LYS A 292 -7.69 6.25 6.12
CA LYS A 292 -6.79 5.22 6.65
C LYS A 292 -7.01 4.97 8.15
N SER A 293 -7.45 5.99 8.91
CA SER A 293 -7.99 5.79 10.26
C SER A 293 -8.83 6.97 10.73
N LEU A 294 -9.79 6.72 11.62
CA LEU A 294 -10.53 7.74 12.37
C LEU A 294 -10.30 7.50 13.87
N THR A 295 -9.90 8.53 14.60
CA THR A 295 -9.63 8.47 16.04
C THR A 295 -10.35 9.61 16.74
N ALA A 296 -11.16 9.31 17.76
CA ALA A 296 -11.72 10.33 18.63
C ALA A 296 -10.67 10.80 19.66
N ASP A 297 -10.72 12.06 20.08
CA ASP A 297 -9.91 12.56 21.17
C ASP A 297 -10.41 12.11 22.55
N CYS A 298 -9.78 12.58 23.63
CA CYS A 298 -9.96 12.01 24.96
C CYS A 298 -11.34 12.29 25.59
N ASP A 299 -12.04 13.31 25.14
CA ASP A 299 -13.40 13.64 25.55
C ASP A 299 -14.44 13.43 24.45
N PHE A 300 -14.05 12.84 23.32
CA PHE A 300 -14.89 12.39 22.20
C PHE A 300 -15.61 13.51 21.45
N ASP A 301 -15.10 14.74 21.50
CA ASP A 301 -15.71 15.88 20.82
C ASP A 301 -15.02 16.26 19.51
N THR A 302 -13.86 15.66 19.21
CA THR A 302 -13.08 15.89 17.99
C THR A 302 -12.61 14.58 17.36
N ILE A 303 -12.62 14.53 16.02
CA ILE A 303 -12.06 13.42 15.24
C ILE A 303 -10.72 13.83 14.63
N LEU A 304 -9.70 12.99 14.78
CA LEU A 304 -8.50 12.97 13.95
C LEU A 304 -8.69 11.92 12.84
N ALA A 305 -8.72 12.36 11.59
CA ALA A 305 -8.76 11.53 10.41
C ALA A 305 -7.39 11.48 9.75
N LYS A 306 -6.78 10.28 9.67
CA LYS A 306 -5.62 10.06 8.80
C LYS A 306 -6.08 9.61 7.43
N VAL A 307 -5.60 10.26 6.39
CA VAL A 307 -6.08 10.04 5.02
C VAL A 307 -4.92 9.87 4.04
N SER A 308 -5.14 9.04 3.00
CA SER A 308 -4.39 9.10 1.74
C SER A 308 -4.98 10.22 0.89
N GLN A 309 -4.17 11.24 0.60
CA GLN A 309 -4.57 12.42 -0.15
C GLN A 309 -4.20 12.26 -1.62
N VAL A 310 -5.21 12.28 -2.51
CA VAL A 310 -4.97 12.39 -3.96
C VAL A 310 -4.91 13.86 -4.36
N GLY A 311 -3.84 14.27 -5.04
CA GLY A 311 -3.62 15.67 -5.39
C GLY A 311 -3.43 16.55 -4.14
N VAL A 312 -3.98 17.76 -4.16
CA VAL A 312 -3.82 18.73 -3.05
C VAL A 312 -5.09 18.85 -2.19
N ALA A 313 -4.93 19.06 -0.88
CA ALA A 313 -6.08 19.21 0.00
C ALA A 313 -6.75 20.57 -0.18
N CYS A 314 -5.97 21.63 -0.43
CA CYS A 314 -6.48 23.00 -0.50
C CYS A 314 -6.93 23.40 -1.90
N HIS A 315 -8.04 24.16 -1.97
CA HIS A 315 -8.56 24.73 -3.21
C HIS A 315 -7.66 25.80 -3.83
N THR A 316 -6.63 26.28 -3.11
CA THR A 316 -5.65 27.26 -3.60
C THR A 316 -4.53 26.60 -4.41
N GLY A 317 -4.45 25.27 -4.44
CA GLY A 317 -3.30 24.54 -4.98
C GLY A 317 -2.26 24.14 -3.93
N ALA A 318 -2.40 24.60 -2.68
CA ALA A 318 -1.48 24.24 -1.59
C ALA A 318 -1.77 22.83 -1.03
N PRO A 319 -0.74 22.07 -0.60
CA PRO A 319 -0.91 20.74 -0.03
C PRO A 319 -1.76 20.75 1.24
N SER A 320 -1.52 21.73 2.13
CA SER A 320 -2.28 21.97 3.36
C SER A 320 -3.08 23.28 3.28
N CYS A 321 -4.12 23.43 4.10
CA CYS A 321 -4.81 24.69 4.35
C CYS A 321 -4.04 25.61 5.32
N PHE A 322 -3.04 25.11 6.03
CA PHE A 322 -2.34 25.80 7.12
C PHE A 322 -0.99 26.41 6.69
N PHE A 323 -0.99 27.21 5.62
CA PHE A 323 0.24 27.83 5.07
C PHE A 323 0.44 29.31 5.43
N ASN A 324 -0.52 29.94 6.11
CA ASN A 324 -0.40 31.34 6.53
C ASN A 324 0.10 31.43 7.97
N GLU A 325 1.33 31.92 8.15
CA GLU A 325 1.93 32.10 9.47
C GLU A 325 1.25 33.25 10.24
N ILE A 326 0.86 33.00 11.50
CA ILE A 326 0.30 34.03 12.39
C ILE A 326 1.39 34.63 13.29
N VAL A 327 2.20 33.76 13.91
CA VAL A 327 3.31 34.14 14.77
C VAL A 327 4.30 32.98 14.83
N LYS A 328 5.59 33.28 14.68
CA LYS A 328 6.68 32.32 14.85
C LYS A 328 7.70 32.92 15.81
N LYS A 329 7.91 32.24 16.95
CA LYS A 329 9.08 32.49 17.79
C LYS A 329 10.24 31.75 17.15
N GLU A 330 11.42 32.34 17.09
CA GLU A 330 12.61 31.60 16.71
C GLU A 330 12.85 30.47 17.74
N TYR A 331 12.84 29.24 17.26
CA TYR A 331 13.25 28.06 18.01
C TYR A 331 14.13 27.20 17.10
N ILE A 332 14.99 26.41 17.74
CA ILE A 332 15.77 25.40 17.04
C ILE A 332 14.84 24.20 16.89
N GLU A 333 14.47 23.86 15.65
CA GLU A 333 13.77 22.62 15.36
C GLU A 333 14.66 21.44 15.79
N ARG A 334 14.07 20.52 16.55
CA ARG A 334 14.76 19.36 17.14
C ARG A 334 14.07 18.05 16.79
N ASN A 335 12.92 18.10 16.12
CA ASN A 335 12.32 16.91 15.54
C ASN A 335 13.29 16.32 14.50
N PRO A 336 13.78 15.08 14.68
CA PRO A 336 14.80 14.52 13.79
C PRO A 336 14.37 14.48 12.32
N LEU A 337 13.11 14.11 12.05
CA LEU A 337 12.58 14.03 10.69
C LEU A 337 12.65 15.40 10.01
N LYS A 338 12.13 16.44 10.68
CA LYS A 338 12.17 17.81 10.16
C LYS A 338 13.58 18.35 9.98
N VAL A 339 14.49 18.04 10.90
CA VAL A 339 15.90 18.45 10.76
C VAL A 339 16.51 17.82 9.50
N PHE A 340 16.24 16.54 9.24
CA PHE A 340 16.73 15.86 8.04
C PHE A 340 16.08 16.40 6.75
N GLU A 341 14.77 16.64 6.76
CA GLU A 341 14.04 17.26 5.64
C GLU A 341 14.55 18.67 5.35
N ASP A 342 14.69 19.53 6.37
CA ASP A 342 15.17 20.90 6.24
C ASP A 342 16.60 20.95 5.67
N VAL A 343 17.50 20.10 6.18
CA VAL A 343 18.88 20.04 5.70
C VAL A 343 18.93 19.51 4.26
N TYR A 344 18.16 18.47 3.94
CA TYR A 344 18.04 17.95 2.57
C TYR A 344 17.54 19.04 1.61
N ALA A 345 16.46 19.75 1.97
CA ALA A 345 15.88 20.83 1.17
C ALA A 345 16.88 21.98 0.95
N VAL A 346 17.68 22.34 1.96
CA VAL A 346 18.75 23.34 1.81
C VAL A 346 19.84 22.85 0.84
N ILE A 347 20.21 21.57 0.87
CA ILE A 347 21.20 20.99 -0.06
C ILE A 347 20.65 20.99 -1.49
N GLU A 348 19.39 20.61 -1.67
CA GLU A 348 18.70 20.63 -2.96
C GLU A 348 18.59 22.05 -3.52
N ASP A 349 18.12 23.00 -2.70
CA ASP A 349 18.07 24.43 -3.07
C ASP A 349 19.46 24.93 -3.48
N ARG A 350 20.51 24.57 -2.75
CA ARG A 350 21.88 24.95 -3.11
C ARG A 350 22.32 24.41 -4.47
N LYS A 351 21.84 23.23 -4.88
CA LYS A 351 22.14 22.66 -6.20
C LYS A 351 21.42 23.43 -7.31
N GLN A 352 20.16 23.81 -7.08
CA GLN A 352 19.34 24.54 -8.06
C GLN A 352 19.66 26.04 -8.11
N HIS A 353 19.99 26.62 -6.96
CA HIS A 353 20.30 28.03 -6.73
C HIS A 353 21.67 28.18 -6.05
N PRO A 354 22.77 28.04 -6.80
CA PRO A 354 24.12 28.12 -6.26
C PRO A 354 24.39 29.42 -5.51
N LYS A 355 25.04 29.31 -4.34
CA LYS A 355 25.50 30.46 -3.56
C LYS A 355 27.01 30.43 -3.43
N GLU A 356 27.63 31.52 -3.86
CA GLU A 356 29.07 31.72 -3.78
C GLU A 356 29.56 31.54 -2.33
N GLY A 357 30.65 30.79 -2.17
CA GLY A 357 31.25 30.48 -0.86
C GLY A 357 30.56 29.38 -0.05
N SER A 358 29.48 28.76 -0.56
CA SER A 358 28.84 27.62 0.10
C SER A 358 29.69 26.34 0.00
N TYR A 359 29.89 25.65 1.13
CA TYR A 359 30.56 24.34 1.16
C TYR A 359 29.81 23.31 0.31
N THR A 360 28.47 23.34 0.32
CA THR A 360 27.64 22.43 -0.50
C THR A 360 27.90 22.63 -1.99
N ASN A 361 28.01 23.88 -2.46
CA ASN A 361 28.31 24.15 -3.86
C ASN A 361 29.73 23.71 -4.24
N TYR A 362 30.71 23.89 -3.35
CA TYR A 362 32.06 23.35 -3.57
C TYR A 362 32.07 21.82 -3.78
N LEU A 363 31.24 21.07 -3.04
CA LEU A 363 31.11 19.63 -3.23
C LEU A 363 30.53 19.30 -4.61
N PHE A 364 29.45 19.96 -5.02
CA PHE A 364 28.85 19.76 -6.34
C PHE A 364 29.79 20.18 -7.48
N ASP A 365 30.49 21.31 -7.37
CA ASP A 365 31.45 21.80 -8.37
C ASP A 365 32.63 20.84 -8.59
N LYS A 366 33.04 20.12 -7.55
CA LYS A 366 34.09 19.10 -7.62
C LYS A 366 33.58 17.74 -8.11
N GLY A 367 32.26 17.56 -8.18
CA GLY A 367 31.61 16.38 -8.72
C GLY A 367 31.63 15.15 -7.81
N LEU A 368 31.08 14.07 -8.35
CA LEU A 368 30.78 12.83 -7.62
C LEU A 368 31.97 12.26 -6.86
N ASP A 369 33.17 12.25 -7.44
CA ASP A 369 34.37 11.68 -6.78
C ASP A 369 34.70 12.39 -5.46
N LYS A 370 34.48 13.71 -5.39
CA LYS A 370 34.71 14.48 -4.16
C LYS A 370 33.65 14.17 -3.10
N ILE A 371 32.40 14.01 -3.52
CA ILE A 371 31.28 13.64 -2.64
C ILE A 371 31.53 12.23 -2.06
N LEU A 372 31.85 11.26 -2.92
CA LEU A 372 32.13 9.88 -2.50
C LEU A 372 33.35 9.78 -1.59
N LYS A 373 34.42 10.54 -1.89
CA LYS A 373 35.58 10.64 -1.02
C LYS A 373 35.17 11.09 0.38
N LYS A 374 34.31 12.10 0.47
CA LYS A 374 33.84 12.61 1.75
C LYS A 374 33.01 11.58 2.51
N VAL A 375 32.02 10.96 1.86
CA VAL A 375 31.22 9.88 2.45
C VAL A 375 32.11 8.76 3.02
N GLY A 376 33.18 8.37 2.31
CA GLY A 376 34.12 7.34 2.77
C GLY A 376 35.04 7.79 3.92
N GLU A 377 35.47 9.05 3.93
CA GLU A 377 36.24 9.67 5.03
C GLU A 377 35.41 9.63 6.32
N GLU A 378 34.21 10.22 6.31
CA GLU A 378 33.36 10.33 7.50
C GLU A 378 32.94 8.93 8.01
N ALA A 379 32.67 7.98 7.12
CA ALA A 379 32.38 6.59 7.50
C ALA A 379 33.54 5.92 8.25
N THR A 380 34.78 6.21 7.85
CA THR A 380 35.98 5.70 8.52
C THR A 380 36.21 6.41 9.84
N GLU A 381 35.94 7.72 9.91
CA GLU A 381 36.04 8.52 11.12
C GLU A 381 35.02 8.07 12.18
N ILE A 382 33.79 7.71 11.80
CA ILE A 382 32.82 7.06 12.71
C ILE A 382 33.41 5.78 13.33
N VAL A 383 34.05 4.92 12.55
CA VAL A 383 34.64 3.66 13.05
C VAL A 383 35.76 3.95 14.05
N ILE A 384 36.56 5.00 13.81
CA ILE A 384 37.64 5.41 14.71
C ILE A 384 37.06 6.02 15.99
N ALA A 385 36.13 6.98 15.86
CA ALA A 385 35.49 7.68 16.95
C ALA A 385 34.71 6.73 17.87
N ALA A 386 34.06 5.69 17.33
CA ALA A 386 33.34 4.68 18.10
C ALA A 386 34.23 3.84 19.04
N LYS A 387 35.56 3.87 18.85
CA LYS A 387 36.52 3.21 19.75
C LYS A 387 36.90 4.10 20.95
N ASN A 388 36.61 5.39 20.88
CA ASN A 388 36.89 6.32 21.96
C ASN A 388 35.78 6.25 23.03
N PRO A 389 36.12 6.45 24.32
CA PRO A 389 35.14 6.40 25.40
C PRO A 389 34.18 7.61 25.42
N ASP A 390 34.52 8.70 24.73
CA ASP A 390 33.68 9.89 24.61
C ASP A 390 32.78 9.80 23.37
N SER A 391 31.48 9.87 23.58
CA SER A 391 30.47 9.82 22.51
C SER A 391 30.32 11.13 21.73
N GLU A 392 30.90 12.25 22.19
CA GLU A 392 30.77 13.54 21.48
C GLU A 392 31.37 13.47 20.07
N GLU A 393 32.59 12.94 19.94
CA GLU A 393 33.25 12.77 18.63
C GLU A 393 32.40 11.87 17.72
N THR A 394 31.89 10.76 18.24
CA THR A 394 31.01 9.86 17.47
C THR A 394 29.77 10.57 16.94
N LYS A 395 29.15 11.46 17.74
CA LYS A 395 27.99 12.25 17.30
C LYS A 395 28.34 13.24 16.19
N TYR A 396 29.51 13.89 16.25
CA TYR A 396 29.98 14.79 15.20
C TYR A 396 30.22 14.03 13.90
N GLU A 397 30.97 12.92 13.94
CA GLU A 397 31.27 12.12 12.75
C GLU A 397 30.01 11.53 12.10
N ILE A 398 29.03 11.08 12.90
CA ILE A 398 27.74 10.63 12.38
C ILE A 398 26.99 11.79 11.71
N SER A 399 27.04 12.99 12.27
CA SER A 399 26.37 14.16 11.70
C SER A 399 26.98 14.56 10.36
N ASP A 400 28.31 14.58 10.25
CA ASP A 400 29.02 14.89 9.01
C ASP A 400 28.81 13.80 7.96
N PHE A 401 28.82 12.52 8.36
CA PHE A 401 28.46 11.42 7.48
C PHE A 401 27.04 11.58 6.91
N LEU A 402 26.05 11.84 7.76
CA LEU A 402 24.66 12.02 7.33
C LEU A 402 24.50 13.23 6.40
N TYR A 403 25.21 14.33 6.66
CA TYR A 403 25.23 15.49 5.77
C TYR A 403 25.78 15.13 4.38
N HIS A 404 26.96 14.49 4.31
CA HIS A 404 27.56 14.09 3.03
C HIS A 404 26.75 13.01 2.32
N MET A 405 26.06 12.15 3.07
CA MET A 405 25.09 11.21 2.53
C MET A 405 23.91 11.92 1.87
N MET A 406 23.34 12.96 2.49
CA MET A 406 22.29 13.77 1.88
C MET A 406 22.77 14.51 0.61
N VAL A 407 24.02 14.96 0.58
CA VAL A 407 24.62 15.52 -0.66
C VAL A 407 24.70 14.46 -1.77
N LEU A 408 25.10 13.22 -1.44
CA LEU A 408 25.09 12.11 -2.39
C LEU A 408 23.67 11.75 -2.85
N MET A 409 22.70 11.75 -1.93
CA MET A 409 21.29 11.52 -2.22
C MET A 409 20.76 12.53 -3.24
N VAL A 410 20.95 13.83 -3.02
CA VAL A 410 20.61 14.90 -3.98
C VAL A 410 21.38 14.78 -5.30
N GLU A 411 22.61 14.26 -5.27
CA GLU A 411 23.38 13.99 -6.49
C GLU A 411 22.81 12.82 -7.31
N LYS A 412 22.16 11.86 -6.65
CA LYS A 412 21.57 10.67 -7.27
C LYS A 412 20.06 10.72 -7.45
N GLY A 413 19.40 11.77 -6.98
CA GLY A 413 17.94 11.88 -7.02
C GLY A 413 17.24 10.87 -6.11
N VAL A 414 17.82 10.59 -4.94
CA VAL A 414 17.27 9.69 -3.91
C VAL A 414 16.74 10.53 -2.76
N THR A 415 15.56 10.24 -2.22
CA THR A 415 14.94 11.00 -1.12
C THR A 415 14.99 10.26 0.23
N TRP A 416 14.59 10.94 1.32
CA TRP A 416 14.45 10.28 2.62
C TRP A 416 13.29 9.29 2.64
N GLU A 417 12.23 9.55 1.87
CA GLU A 417 11.10 8.66 1.66
C GLU A 417 11.55 7.35 0.99
N ASP A 418 12.43 7.42 -0.02
CA ASP A 418 13.01 6.23 -0.66
C ASP A 418 13.77 5.36 0.36
N ILE A 419 14.61 5.99 1.19
CA ILE A 419 15.45 5.29 2.17
C ILE A 419 14.62 4.68 3.30
N THR A 420 13.66 5.43 3.84
CA THR A 420 12.81 4.95 4.94
C THR A 420 11.86 3.85 4.47
N SER A 421 11.34 3.94 3.24
CA SER A 421 10.54 2.87 2.62
C SER A 421 11.35 1.59 2.46
N GLU A 422 12.60 1.67 1.98
CA GLU A 422 13.49 0.52 1.86
C GLU A 422 13.84 -0.11 3.23
N LEU A 423 14.02 0.70 4.28
CA LEU A 423 14.30 0.20 5.62
C LEU A 423 13.10 -0.47 6.28
N ALA A 424 11.88 0.06 6.09
CA ALA A 424 10.66 -0.51 6.66
C ALA A 424 10.31 -1.90 6.13
N GLN A 425 10.89 -2.29 4.99
CA GLN A 425 10.67 -3.58 4.33
C GLN A 425 11.67 -4.67 4.71
N ARG A 426 12.74 -4.33 5.43
CA ARG A 426 13.74 -5.29 5.92
C ARG A 426 13.28 -5.96 7.19
#